data_AF-A0A7K9IVK3-F1
#
_entry.id   AF-A0A7K9IVK3-F1
#
_cell.length_a   1.000
_cell.length_b   1.000
_cell.length_c   1.000
_cell.angle_alpha   90.00
_cell.angle_beta   90.00
_cell.angle_gamma   90.00
#
_symmetry.space_group_name_H-M   'P 1'
#
loop_
_entity.id
_entity.type
_entity.pdbx_description
1 polymer ?
#
loop_
_entity_poly.entity_id
_entity_poly.type
_entity_poly.pdbx_seq_one_letter_code
_entity_poly.pdbx_strand_id
1 'polypeptide(L)'
;RRLSRMATVIQKWWRGYLRRKLFREIVERAYFIKKLNFYNQMAVRIQKTWRGYYVRKYIHNFYALKKYLKVVSLNNELVRSELQEYAEMKENEDKMKDLEKKEKKKKYQARKMHYLLSTEQIPGIYNSPFRKSPDPMELLLRKSKPLAHRKQQVKSPFAYELYDWPTCKKPPAFVTELPLLPTDRQKPQGPFRDPAEVLWQRYKPLEPTLRVAESSNSPPAKAREEWRNPIHDNEFLPFSSYHKNDEKHEPLLRRSGKYGQEAYGTKHFREVYPKKWIADKDFETLFPSIALFEKFGKTYSSTGQIV
;
A
#
# COMPACT_ATOMS: atom_id res chain seq x y z
N ARG A 1 3.12 -45.26 -90.80
CA ARG A 1 3.27 -43.79 -90.67
C ARG A 1 1.96 -43.04 -90.37
N ARG A 2 0.78 -43.43 -90.87
CA ARG A 2 -0.50 -42.72 -90.61
C ARG A 2 -1.04 -42.89 -89.18
N LEU A 3 -0.98 -44.12 -88.64
CA LEU A 3 -1.45 -44.42 -87.27
C LEU A 3 -0.66 -43.69 -86.18
N SER A 4 0.67 -43.61 -86.31
CA SER A 4 1.50 -42.86 -85.37
C SER A 4 1.17 -41.35 -85.36
N ARG A 5 0.84 -40.76 -86.51
CA ARG A 5 0.38 -39.38 -86.61
C ARG A 5 -0.99 -39.16 -85.96
N MET A 6 -1.91 -40.13 -86.07
CA MET A 6 -3.21 -40.04 -85.38
C MET A 6 -3.06 -40.18 -83.86
N ALA A 7 -2.20 -41.10 -83.41
CA ALA A 7 -1.89 -41.27 -81.99
C ALA A 7 -1.27 -40.00 -81.37
N THR A 8 -0.35 -39.33 -82.06
CA THR A 8 0.23 -38.06 -81.56
C THR A 8 -0.79 -36.93 -81.50
N VAL A 9 -1.74 -36.86 -82.43
CA VAL A 9 -2.84 -35.90 -82.39
C VAL A 9 -3.72 -36.14 -81.16
N ILE A 10 -4.17 -37.39 -80.93
CA ILE A 10 -5.00 -37.74 -79.77
C ILE A 10 -4.25 -37.42 -78.46
N GLN A 11 -2.99 -37.83 -78.35
CA GLN A 11 -2.17 -37.55 -77.17
C GLN A 11 -1.94 -36.04 -76.95
N LYS A 12 -1.75 -35.25 -78.02
CA LYS A 12 -1.63 -33.79 -77.94
C LYS A 12 -2.90 -33.16 -77.36
N TRP A 13 -4.07 -33.57 -77.85
CA TRP A 13 -5.35 -33.07 -77.36
C TRP A 13 -5.59 -33.46 -75.91
N TRP A 14 -5.30 -34.71 -75.53
CA TRP A 14 -5.44 -35.20 -74.16
C TRP A 14 -4.52 -34.45 -73.17
N ARG A 15 -3.23 -34.30 -73.50
CA ARG A 15 -2.29 -33.50 -72.69
C ARG A 15 -2.76 -32.05 -72.56
N GLY A 16 -3.28 -31.47 -73.63
CA GLY A 16 -3.86 -30.12 -73.61
C GLY A 16 -5.10 -30.01 -72.71
N TYR A 17 -5.99 -31.00 -72.75
CA TYR A 17 -7.16 -31.07 -71.89
C TYR A 17 -6.78 -31.16 -70.41
N LEU A 18 -5.86 -32.07 -70.05
CA LEU A 18 -5.36 -32.23 -68.69
C LEU A 18 -4.75 -30.93 -68.15
N ARG A 19 -3.90 -30.26 -68.95
CA ARG A 19 -3.32 -28.97 -68.57
C ARG A 19 -4.36 -27.88 -68.37
N ARG A 20 -5.38 -27.80 -69.23
CA ARG A 20 -6.47 -26.83 -69.07
C ARG A 20 -7.33 -27.11 -67.83
N LYS A 21 -7.58 -28.38 -67.50
CA LYS A 21 -8.29 -28.75 -66.27
C LYS A 21 -7.50 -28.30 -65.04
N LEU A 22 -6.21 -28.64 -64.97
CA LEU A 22 -5.33 -28.23 -63.87
C LEU A 22 -5.24 -26.69 -63.77
N PHE A 23 -5.12 -26.00 -64.90
CA PHE A 23 -5.06 -24.55 -64.92
C PHE A 23 -6.34 -23.91 -64.34
N ARG A 24 -7.53 -24.44 -64.65
CA ARG A 24 -8.79 -23.96 -64.06
C ARG A 24 -8.79 -24.11 -62.54
N GLU A 25 -8.35 -25.25 -62.03
CA GLU A 25 -8.24 -25.48 -60.58
C GLU A 25 -7.25 -24.51 -59.92
N ILE A 26 -6.10 -24.23 -60.57
CA ILE A 26 -5.12 -23.26 -60.07
C ILE A 26 -5.70 -21.84 -60.03
N VAL A 27 -6.37 -21.42 -61.10
CA VAL A 27 -6.99 -20.07 -61.18
C VAL A 27 -8.10 -19.92 -60.13
N GLU A 28 -8.93 -20.94 -59.96
CA GLU A 28 -9.98 -20.96 -58.95
C GLU A 28 -9.40 -20.83 -57.53
N ARG A 29 -8.37 -21.63 -57.21
CA ARG A 29 -7.65 -21.52 -55.92
C ARG A 29 -7.05 -20.12 -55.72
N ALA A 30 -6.37 -19.59 -56.74
CA ALA A 30 -5.76 -18.26 -56.67
C ALA A 30 -6.83 -17.16 -56.42
N TYR A 31 -7.99 -17.27 -57.06
CA TYR A 31 -9.12 -16.38 -56.84
C TYR A 31 -9.63 -16.46 -55.40
N PHE A 32 -9.84 -17.67 -54.86
CA PHE A 32 -10.29 -17.85 -53.48
C PHE A 32 -9.29 -17.30 -52.47
N ILE A 33 -7.99 -17.54 -52.67
CA ILE A 33 -6.93 -17.00 -51.81
C ILE A 33 -6.97 -15.46 -51.83
N LYS A 34 -7.06 -14.85 -53.02
CA LYS A 34 -7.14 -13.39 -53.15
C LYS A 34 -8.37 -12.82 -52.45
N LYS A 35 -9.53 -13.47 -52.61
CA LYS A 35 -10.79 -13.08 -51.96
C LYS A 35 -10.71 -13.19 -50.43
N LEU A 36 -10.16 -14.30 -49.92
CA LEU A 36 -9.97 -14.51 -48.49
C LEU A 36 -9.02 -13.46 -47.90
N ASN A 37 -7.90 -13.19 -48.58
CA ASN A 37 -6.94 -12.18 -48.16
C ASN A 37 -7.58 -10.78 -48.08
N PHE A 38 -8.44 -10.43 -49.04
CA PHE A 38 -9.18 -9.18 -49.01
C PHE A 38 -10.08 -9.07 -47.76
N TYR A 39 -10.87 -10.09 -47.45
CA TYR A 39 -11.72 -10.08 -46.26
C TYR A 39 -10.92 -10.08 -44.97
N ASN A 40 -9.83 -10.84 -44.90
CA ASN A 40 -8.93 -10.82 -43.74
C ASN A 40 -8.35 -9.42 -43.50
N GLN A 41 -7.93 -8.71 -44.56
CA GLN A 41 -7.46 -7.34 -44.44
C GLN A 41 -8.55 -6.39 -43.91
N MET A 42 -9.79 -6.53 -44.40
CA MET A 42 -10.92 -5.74 -43.90
C MET A 42 -11.26 -6.07 -42.44
N ALA A 43 -11.25 -7.35 -42.08
CA ALA A 43 -11.48 -7.80 -40.72
C ALA A 43 -10.42 -7.24 -39.75
N VAL A 44 -9.14 -7.27 -40.12
CA VAL A 44 -8.06 -6.68 -39.31
C VAL A 44 -8.27 -5.19 -39.08
N ARG A 45 -8.74 -4.43 -40.08
CA ARG A 45 -9.05 -3.00 -39.91
C ARG A 45 -10.16 -2.77 -38.90
N ILE A 46 -11.26 -3.52 -39.02
CA ILE A 46 -12.39 -3.44 -38.08
C ILE A 46 -11.91 -3.80 -36.67
N GLN A 47 -11.22 -4.92 -36.53
CA GLN A 47 -10.73 -5.41 -35.26
C GLN A 47 -9.72 -4.44 -34.60
N LYS A 48 -8.80 -3.86 -35.37
CA LYS A 48 -7.85 -2.85 -34.88
C LYS A 48 -8.58 -1.64 -34.31
N THR A 49 -9.55 -1.12 -35.06
CA THR A 49 -10.35 0.04 -34.64
C THR A 49 -11.14 -0.28 -33.37
N TRP A 50 -11.77 -1.45 -33.31
CA TRP A 50 -12.53 -1.90 -32.14
C TRP A 50 -11.65 -2.07 -30.90
N ARG A 51 -10.50 -2.78 -31.02
CA ARG A 51 -9.55 -2.95 -29.91
C ARG A 51 -9.07 -1.59 -29.39
N GLY A 52 -8.76 -0.66 -30.28
CA GLY A 52 -8.39 0.70 -29.90
C GLY A 52 -9.49 1.44 -29.15
N TYR A 53 -10.74 1.36 -29.62
CA TYR A 53 -11.90 1.94 -28.92
C TYR A 53 -12.11 1.32 -27.54
N TYR A 54 -12.08 -0.02 -27.44
CA TYR A 54 -12.30 -0.75 -26.19
C TYR A 54 -11.28 -0.36 -25.12
N VAL A 55 -9.98 -0.34 -25.48
CA VAL A 55 -8.91 0.05 -24.56
C VAL A 55 -9.12 1.48 -24.05
N ARG A 56 -9.40 2.44 -24.95
CA ARG A 56 -9.60 3.85 -24.58
C ARG A 56 -10.86 4.08 -23.74
N LYS A 57 -11.90 3.24 -23.89
CA LYS A 57 -13.18 3.41 -23.18
C LYS A 57 -13.22 2.67 -21.84
N TYR A 58 -12.63 1.48 -21.75
CA TYR A 58 -12.83 0.58 -20.62
C TYR A 58 -11.57 0.24 -19.83
N ILE A 59 -10.38 0.29 -20.44
CA ILE A 59 -9.15 -0.12 -19.77
C ILE A 59 -8.36 1.10 -19.31
N HIS A 60 -8.03 2.01 -20.23
CA HIS A 60 -7.09 3.10 -19.95
C HIS A 60 -7.67 4.46 -20.35
N ASN A 61 -7.84 5.33 -19.34
CA ASN A 61 -8.20 6.73 -19.53
C ASN A 61 -6.96 7.61 -19.35
N PHE A 62 -6.32 7.96 -20.46
CA PHE A 62 -5.12 8.79 -20.48
C PHE A 62 -5.31 10.15 -19.79
N TYR A 63 -6.45 10.81 -20.01
CA TYR A 63 -6.71 12.13 -19.44
C TYR A 63 -6.92 12.07 -17.92
N ALA A 64 -7.57 11.01 -17.43
CA ALA A 64 -7.70 10.78 -16.00
C ALA A 64 -6.33 10.55 -15.35
N LEU A 65 -5.46 9.71 -15.96
CA LEU A 65 -4.10 9.49 -15.46
C LEU A 65 -3.29 10.79 -15.48
N LYS A 66 -3.34 11.56 -16.57
CA LYS A 66 -2.64 12.85 -16.66
C LYS A 66 -3.09 13.82 -15.57
N LYS A 67 -4.40 13.90 -15.30
CA LYS A 67 -4.94 14.73 -14.21
C LYS A 67 -4.45 14.25 -12.85
N TYR A 68 -4.49 12.94 -12.60
CA TYR A 68 -3.99 12.34 -11.37
C TYR A 68 -2.51 12.68 -11.14
N LEU A 69 -1.64 12.48 -12.14
CA LEU A 69 -0.22 12.79 -12.02
C LEU A 69 0.05 14.26 -11.74
N LYS A 70 -0.75 15.17 -12.34
CA LYS A 70 -0.65 16.60 -12.03
C LYS A 70 -0.96 16.90 -10.56
N VAL A 71 -2.04 16.31 -10.02
CA VAL A 71 -2.41 16.45 -8.60
C VAL A 71 -1.32 15.88 -7.70
N VAL A 72 -0.79 14.70 -8.03
CA VAL A 72 0.33 14.10 -7.27
C VAL A 72 1.57 15.00 -7.29
N SER A 73 1.92 15.62 -8.41
CA SER A 73 3.04 16.56 -8.48
C SER A 73 2.84 17.74 -7.54
N LEU A 74 1.66 18.37 -7.58
CA LEU A 74 1.33 19.51 -6.71
C LEU A 74 1.38 19.13 -5.23
N ASN A 75 0.83 17.96 -4.86
CA ASN A 75 0.90 17.48 -3.49
C ASN A 75 2.34 17.20 -3.04
N ASN A 76 3.17 16.65 -3.92
CA ASN A 76 4.57 16.40 -3.62
C ASN A 76 5.36 17.71 -3.45
N GLU A 77 5.03 18.75 -4.22
CA GLU A 77 5.62 20.08 -4.06
C GLU A 77 5.22 20.69 -2.70
N LEU A 78 3.94 20.61 -2.34
CA LEU A 78 3.44 21.08 -1.04
C LEU A 78 4.10 20.35 0.13
N VAL A 79 4.16 19.02 0.10
CA VAL A 79 4.81 18.24 1.16
C VAL A 79 6.30 18.57 1.26
N ARG A 80 6.97 18.85 0.14
CA ARG A 80 8.37 19.29 0.17
C ARG A 80 8.55 20.65 0.83
N SER A 81 7.69 21.63 0.55
CA SER A 81 7.77 22.93 1.21
C SER A 81 7.49 22.82 2.71
N GLU A 82 6.47 22.06 3.11
CA GLU A 82 6.17 21.82 4.53
C GLU A 82 7.34 21.13 5.26
N LEU A 83 7.98 20.14 4.64
CA LEU A 83 9.15 19.47 5.20
C LEU A 83 10.36 20.41 5.31
N GLN A 84 10.53 21.31 4.36
CA GLN A 84 11.59 22.33 4.40
C GLN A 84 11.35 23.31 5.54
N GLU A 85 10.14 23.86 5.66
CA GLU A 85 9.78 24.76 6.77
C GLU A 85 9.98 24.07 8.12
N TYR A 86 9.56 22.81 8.24
CA TYR A 86 9.77 22.03 9.46
C TYR A 86 11.26 21.83 9.78
N ALA A 87 12.09 21.57 8.77
CA ALA A 87 13.54 21.43 8.95
C ALA A 87 14.17 22.75 9.45
N GLU A 88 13.80 23.88 8.85
CA GLU A 88 14.26 25.21 9.25
C GLU A 88 13.83 25.56 10.67
N MET A 89 12.57 25.29 11.02
CA MET A 89 12.04 25.48 12.37
C MET A 89 12.82 24.65 13.40
N LYS A 90 13.07 23.38 13.09
CA LYS A 90 13.83 22.49 13.97
C LYS A 90 15.28 22.95 14.14
N GLU A 91 15.94 23.37 13.07
CA GLU A 91 17.30 23.90 13.14
C GLU A 91 17.36 25.16 14.01
N ASN A 92 16.38 26.06 13.87
CA ASN A 92 16.27 27.26 14.71
C ASN A 92 16.01 26.92 16.17
N GLU A 93 15.13 25.96 16.46
CA GLU A 93 14.93 25.48 17.83
C GLU A 93 16.21 24.92 18.44
N ASP A 94 16.96 24.11 17.68
CA ASP A 94 18.20 23.51 18.16
C ASP A 94 19.28 24.58 18.39
N LYS A 95 19.38 25.58 17.51
CA LYS A 95 20.22 26.78 17.72
C LYS A 95 19.84 27.51 19.00
N MET A 96 18.55 27.73 19.26
CA MET A 96 18.07 28.40 20.47
C MET A 96 18.36 27.58 21.73
N LYS A 97 18.15 26.26 21.70
CA LYS A 97 18.50 25.34 22.80
C LYS A 97 20.01 25.36 23.06
N ASP A 98 20.83 25.43 22.03
CA ASP A 98 22.29 25.48 22.18
C ASP A 98 22.79 26.82 22.71
N LEU A 99 22.18 27.93 22.31
CA LEU A 99 22.41 29.24 22.92
C LEU A 99 22.01 29.23 24.39
N GLU A 100 20.84 28.69 24.74
CA GLU A 100 20.39 28.58 26.12
C GLU A 100 21.33 27.70 26.96
N LYS A 101 21.81 26.57 26.42
CA LYS A 101 22.84 25.73 27.07
C LYS A 101 24.14 26.48 27.26
N LYS A 102 24.60 27.25 26.27
CA LYS A 102 25.81 28.08 26.38
C LYS A 102 25.65 29.15 27.46
N GLU A 103 24.49 29.81 27.54
CA GLU A 103 24.18 30.77 28.60
C GLU A 103 24.13 30.11 29.99
N LYS A 104 23.47 28.95 30.11
CA LYS A 104 23.43 28.15 31.35
C LYS A 104 24.84 27.75 31.78
N LYS A 105 25.70 27.33 30.84
CA LYS A 105 27.12 27.02 31.11
C LYS A 105 27.89 28.24 31.60
N LYS A 106 27.73 29.40 30.96
CA LYS A 106 28.34 30.68 31.41
C LYS A 106 27.89 31.04 32.83
N LYS A 107 26.59 30.98 33.10
CA LYS A 107 26.03 31.23 34.45
C LYS A 107 26.59 30.23 35.47
N TYR A 108 26.69 28.95 35.13
CA TYR A 108 27.28 27.94 36.00
C TYR A 108 28.76 28.19 36.28
N GLN A 109 29.54 28.52 35.26
CA GLN A 109 30.96 28.87 35.40
C GLN A 109 31.15 30.08 36.32
N ALA A 110 30.34 31.15 36.14
CA ALA A 110 30.37 32.30 37.03
C ALA A 110 30.10 31.90 38.49
N ARG A 111 29.07 31.07 38.74
CA ARG A 111 28.78 30.59 40.11
C ARG A 111 29.91 29.73 40.69
N LYS A 112 30.61 28.94 39.86
CA LYS A 112 31.77 28.11 40.27
C LYS A 112 32.99 28.97 40.60
N MET A 113 33.24 29.99 39.79
CA MET A 113 34.37 30.91 39.92
C MET A 113 34.02 32.16 40.73
N HIS A 114 32.91 32.15 41.48
CA HIS A 114 32.39 33.31 42.21
C HIS A 114 33.43 33.92 43.17
N TYR A 115 34.36 33.11 43.67
CA TYR A 115 35.45 33.56 44.53
C TYR A 115 36.46 34.50 43.85
N LEU A 116 36.45 34.60 42.51
CA LEU A 116 37.30 35.51 41.74
C LEU A 116 36.71 36.91 41.58
N LEU A 117 35.54 37.17 42.19
CA LEU A 117 34.85 38.45 42.15
C LEU A 117 35.66 39.57 42.84
N SER A 118 35.65 40.76 42.27
CA SER A 118 36.29 41.94 42.86
C SER A 118 35.70 42.32 44.22
N THR A 119 36.56 42.65 45.18
CA THR A 119 36.16 43.25 46.46
C THR A 119 36.45 44.75 46.46
N GLU A 120 35.99 45.47 47.48
CA GLU A 120 36.24 46.92 47.60
C GLU A 120 37.73 47.25 47.75
N GLN A 121 38.49 46.37 48.40
CA GLN A 121 39.91 46.59 48.69
C GLN A 121 40.83 46.05 47.59
N ILE A 122 40.44 44.97 46.90
CA ILE A 122 41.28 44.31 45.87
C ILE A 122 40.47 44.08 44.59
N PRO A 123 40.95 44.59 43.43
CA PRO A 123 40.32 44.30 42.15
C PRO A 123 40.41 42.82 41.79
N GLY A 124 39.28 42.22 41.40
CA GLY A 124 39.21 40.82 40.96
C GLY A 124 39.90 40.59 39.61
N ILE A 125 40.20 39.32 39.27
CA ILE A 125 40.95 38.97 38.06
C ILE A 125 40.29 39.52 36.78
N TYR A 126 38.95 39.57 36.76
CA TYR A 126 38.16 40.06 35.62
C TYR A 126 37.87 41.58 35.66
N ASN A 127 38.36 42.29 36.68
CA ASN A 127 38.22 43.74 36.85
C ASN A 127 39.61 44.42 36.92
N SER A 128 40.38 44.32 35.83
CA SER A 128 41.73 44.88 35.78
C SER A 128 41.72 46.42 35.77
N PRO A 129 42.57 47.10 36.57
CA PRO A 129 42.64 48.56 36.63
C PRO A 129 43.12 49.20 35.32
N PHE A 130 43.71 48.42 34.41
CA PHE A 130 44.16 48.88 33.10
C PHE A 130 43.05 48.89 32.03
N ARG A 131 41.84 48.37 32.35
CA ARG A 131 40.69 48.39 31.45
C ARG A 131 39.70 49.47 31.87
N LYS A 132 39.14 50.19 30.88
CA LYS A 132 38.15 51.25 31.09
C LYS A 132 36.78 50.72 31.57
N SER A 133 36.46 49.46 31.29
CA SER A 133 35.22 48.82 31.72
C SER A 133 35.49 47.39 32.22
N PRO A 134 34.72 46.90 33.21
CA PRO A 134 34.84 45.52 33.70
C PRO A 134 34.55 44.49 32.59
N ASP A 135 35.22 43.34 32.65
CA ASP A 135 34.98 42.26 31.69
C ASP A 135 33.52 41.74 31.80
N PRO A 136 32.88 41.28 30.70
CA PRO A 136 31.54 40.70 30.75
C PRO A 136 31.38 39.59 31.79
N MET A 137 32.46 38.84 32.08
CA MET A 137 32.46 37.82 33.14
C MET A 137 32.32 38.43 34.54
N GLU A 138 32.97 39.55 34.83
CA GLU A 138 32.84 40.26 36.11
C GLU A 138 31.40 40.70 36.38
N LEU A 139 30.71 41.19 35.34
CA LEU A 139 29.29 41.57 35.44
C LEU A 139 28.38 40.37 35.72
N LEU A 140 28.71 39.19 35.17
CA LEU A 140 27.98 37.95 35.45
C LEU A 140 28.25 37.44 36.87
N LEU A 141 29.51 37.55 37.34
CA LEU A 141 29.90 37.18 38.70
C LEU A 141 29.11 37.99 39.72
N ARG A 142 29.05 39.32 39.57
CA ARG A 142 28.28 40.25 40.44
C ARG A 142 26.80 39.90 40.54
N LYS A 143 26.20 39.40 39.45
CA LYS A 143 24.78 39.01 39.39
C LYS A 143 24.51 37.61 39.96
N SER A 144 25.54 36.78 40.06
CA SER A 144 25.40 35.37 40.43
C SER A 144 25.59 35.14 41.92
N LYS A 145 25.02 34.06 42.47
CA LYS A 145 25.28 33.61 43.85
C LYS A 145 26.26 32.44 43.84
N PRO A 146 27.18 32.32 44.81
CA PRO A 146 28.16 31.24 44.85
C PRO A 146 27.47 29.87 44.84
N LEU A 147 28.12 28.86 44.26
CA LEU A 147 27.63 27.49 44.33
C LEU A 147 27.59 27.04 45.80
N ALA A 148 26.41 26.67 46.28
CA ALA A 148 26.28 26.04 47.59
C ALA A 148 26.95 24.65 47.53
N HIS A 149 27.86 24.39 48.48
CA HIS A 149 28.40 23.04 48.63
C HIS A 149 27.26 22.15 49.12
N ARG A 150 26.77 21.27 48.24
CA ARG A 150 25.78 20.25 48.62
C ARG A 150 26.49 19.34 49.61
N LYS A 151 26.19 19.49 50.91
CA LYS A 151 26.51 18.46 51.90
C LYS A 151 25.90 17.17 51.36
N GLN A 152 26.74 16.25 50.89
CA GLN A 152 26.29 14.90 50.60
C GLN A 152 25.65 14.43 51.91
N GLN A 153 24.34 14.21 51.90
CA GLN A 153 23.80 13.33 52.90
C GLN A 153 24.47 11.99 52.59
N VAL A 154 25.38 11.60 53.47
CA VAL A 154 25.91 10.25 53.52
C VAL A 154 24.67 9.39 53.71
N LYS A 155 24.09 8.91 52.61
CA LYS A 155 23.19 7.78 52.68
C LYS A 155 24.10 6.66 53.11
N SER A 156 24.09 6.39 54.42
CA SER A 156 24.61 5.16 54.98
C SER A 156 24.15 4.02 54.05
N PRO A 157 25.06 3.29 53.40
CA PRO A 157 24.70 2.09 52.63
C PRO A 157 23.97 1.03 53.47
N PHE A 158 23.83 1.26 54.77
CA PHE A 158 23.37 0.29 55.77
C PHE A 158 21.87 0.31 56.07
N ALA A 159 21.09 1.20 55.44
CA ALA A 159 19.67 1.38 55.81
C ALA A 159 18.69 0.44 55.07
N TYR A 160 19.14 -0.38 54.11
CA TYR A 160 18.24 -1.31 53.38
C TYR A 160 18.71 -2.77 53.37
N GLU A 161 19.92 -3.09 53.85
CA GLU A 161 20.47 -4.47 53.79
C GLU A 161 20.75 -5.10 55.16
N LEU A 162 20.13 -4.58 56.24
CA LEU A 162 20.28 -5.14 57.58
C LEU A 162 19.08 -5.98 58.05
N TYR A 163 18.52 -6.78 57.14
CA TYR A 163 17.62 -7.89 57.47
C TYR A 163 17.92 -9.07 56.53
N ASP A 164 19.14 -9.60 56.59
CA ASP A 164 19.47 -11.02 56.37
C ASP A 164 21.00 -11.21 56.20
N TRP A 165 21.77 -10.97 57.26
CA TRP A 165 23.13 -11.52 57.40
C TRP A 165 23.40 -11.76 58.89
N PRO A 166 23.72 -13.01 59.31
CA PRO A 166 24.69 -13.89 58.67
C PRO A 166 24.13 -15.25 58.20
N THR A 167 22.81 -15.46 58.18
CA THR A 167 22.27 -16.82 57.96
C THR A 167 22.06 -17.20 56.50
N CYS A 168 22.11 -16.25 55.55
CA CYS A 168 22.13 -16.46 54.10
C CYS A 168 21.35 -17.71 53.60
N LYS A 169 20.10 -17.88 54.03
CA LYS A 169 19.30 -19.07 53.72
C LYS A 169 18.51 -18.95 52.41
N LYS A 170 18.56 -17.79 51.74
CA LYS A 170 17.82 -17.54 50.51
C LYS A 170 18.82 -17.23 49.39
N PRO A 171 18.89 -18.07 48.32
CA PRO A 171 19.63 -17.68 47.13
C PRO A 171 18.98 -16.42 46.53
N PRO A 172 19.74 -15.57 45.82
CA PRO A 172 19.18 -14.40 45.15
C PRO A 172 18.14 -14.88 44.15
N ALA A 173 16.87 -14.75 44.52
CA ALA A 173 15.78 -15.02 43.62
C ALA A 173 15.85 -13.98 42.50
N PHE A 174 16.15 -14.43 41.27
CA PHE A 174 15.71 -13.68 40.11
C PHE A 174 14.22 -13.40 40.33
N VAL A 175 13.85 -12.13 40.34
CA VAL A 175 12.50 -11.67 40.68
C VAL A 175 11.56 -12.15 39.58
N THR A 176 11.05 -13.38 39.69
CA THR A 176 10.06 -13.96 38.77
C THR A 176 8.65 -13.52 39.15
N GLU A 177 8.43 -13.16 40.41
CA GLU A 177 7.10 -12.81 40.95
C GLU A 177 7.06 -11.31 41.25
N LEU A 178 6.80 -10.48 40.24
CA LEU A 178 6.30 -9.13 40.50
C LEU A 178 4.89 -9.27 41.10
N PRO A 179 4.56 -8.53 42.18
CA PRO A 179 3.25 -8.67 42.83
C PRO A 179 2.14 -8.42 41.82
N LEU A 180 1.23 -9.39 41.72
CA LEU A 180 0.02 -9.30 40.90
C LEU A 180 -0.66 -7.97 41.20
N LEU A 181 -0.76 -7.10 40.19
CA LEU A 181 -1.55 -5.89 40.31
C LEU A 181 -3.01 -6.30 40.56
N PRO A 182 -3.72 -5.66 41.50
CA PRO A 182 -5.09 -6.03 41.87
C PRO A 182 -5.97 -6.17 40.63
N THR A 183 -6.66 -7.31 40.51
CA THR A 183 -7.43 -7.75 39.34
C THR A 183 -8.64 -6.88 39.01
N ASP A 184 -8.97 -5.90 39.86
CA ASP A 184 -10.16 -5.07 39.76
C ASP A 184 -9.80 -3.60 39.47
N ARG A 185 -9.25 -3.34 38.28
CA ARG A 185 -9.06 -1.97 37.78
C ARG A 185 -9.94 -1.74 36.57
N GLN A 186 -10.82 -0.74 36.67
CA GLN A 186 -11.62 -0.28 35.54
C GLN A 186 -10.72 0.27 34.42
N LYS A 187 -11.16 0.11 33.18
CA LYS A 187 -10.46 0.59 31.99
C LYS A 187 -10.20 2.10 32.09
N PRO A 188 -8.94 2.57 32.02
CA PRO A 188 -8.63 4.00 32.08
C PRO A 188 -9.23 4.72 30.86
N GLN A 189 -9.67 5.96 31.05
CA GLN A 189 -10.29 6.76 29.99
C GLN A 189 -9.29 7.02 28.85
N GLY A 190 -9.63 6.57 27.64
CA GLY A 190 -8.80 6.72 26.44
C GLY A 190 -8.78 5.45 25.57
N PRO A 191 -8.00 5.44 24.48
CA PRO A 191 -7.85 4.29 23.57
C PRO A 191 -6.89 3.22 24.13
N PHE A 192 -6.89 3.01 25.45
CA PHE A 192 -6.06 2.00 26.10
C PHE A 192 -6.75 0.63 26.06
N ARG A 193 -5.95 -0.45 26.01
CA ARG A 193 -6.45 -1.83 26.07
C ARG A 193 -6.90 -2.17 27.48
N ASP A 194 -7.74 -3.19 27.59
CA ASP A 194 -8.27 -3.63 28.88
C ASP A 194 -7.14 -4.12 29.79
N PRO A 195 -7.12 -3.79 31.10
CA PRO A 195 -6.04 -4.20 31.99
C PRO A 195 -5.81 -5.71 32.02
N ALA A 196 -6.87 -6.51 31.88
CA ALA A 196 -6.78 -7.96 31.79
C ALA A 196 -6.01 -8.45 30.55
N GLU A 197 -6.26 -7.84 29.38
CA GLU A 197 -5.52 -8.15 28.14
C GLU A 197 -4.05 -7.77 28.24
N VAL A 198 -3.74 -6.63 28.86
CA VAL A 198 -2.36 -6.15 29.03
C VAL A 198 -1.60 -7.07 30.00
N LEU A 199 -2.24 -7.53 31.08
CA LEU A 199 -1.66 -8.52 31.98
C LEU A 199 -1.42 -9.84 31.25
N TRP A 200 -2.38 -10.33 30.48
CA TRP A 200 -2.20 -11.54 29.68
C TRP A 200 -1.05 -11.41 28.68
N GLN A 201 -0.91 -10.28 27.98
CA GLN A 201 0.21 -10.02 27.08
C GLN A 201 1.55 -9.97 27.82
N ARG A 202 1.58 -9.43 29.05
CA ARG A 202 2.79 -9.35 29.86
C ARG A 202 3.27 -10.71 30.35
N TYR A 203 2.34 -11.58 30.72
CA TYR A 203 2.62 -12.93 31.21
C TYR A 203 2.56 -14.00 30.12
N LYS A 204 2.29 -13.62 28.87
CA LYS A 204 2.35 -14.54 27.73
C LYS A 204 3.77 -15.10 27.64
N PRO A 205 3.98 -16.42 27.77
CA PRO A 205 5.31 -17.01 27.62
C PRO A 205 5.87 -16.67 26.24
N LEU A 206 7.14 -16.31 26.19
CA LEU A 206 7.83 -16.03 24.93
C LEU A 206 7.81 -17.31 24.09
N GLU A 207 7.11 -17.26 22.95
CA GLU A 207 7.21 -18.29 21.93
C GLU A 207 8.55 -18.06 21.20
N PRO A 208 9.56 -18.94 21.36
CA PRO A 208 10.82 -18.78 20.66
C PRO A 208 10.56 -18.81 19.14
N THR A 209 11.13 -17.85 18.42
CA THR A 209 11.06 -17.85 16.94
C THR A 209 11.54 -19.18 16.39
N LEU A 210 11.02 -19.60 15.23
CA LEU A 210 11.32 -20.91 14.63
C LEU A 210 12.83 -21.18 14.51
N ARG A 211 13.66 -20.13 14.34
CA ARG A 211 15.14 -20.21 14.33
C ARG A 211 15.79 -20.58 15.67
N VAL A 212 15.11 -20.36 16.78
CA VAL A 212 15.55 -20.67 18.15
C VAL A 212 14.99 -22.00 18.62
N ALA A 213 13.80 -22.38 18.15
CA ALA A 213 13.16 -23.66 18.47
C ALA A 213 13.75 -24.84 17.68
N GLU A 214 14.25 -24.60 16.46
CA GLU A 214 14.82 -25.63 15.60
C GLU A 214 16.35 -25.59 15.62
N SER A 215 16.98 -26.76 15.78
CA SER A 215 18.43 -26.94 15.67
C SER A 215 18.88 -26.68 14.22
N SER A 216 19.99 -25.96 14.04
CA SER A 216 20.54 -25.58 12.73
C SER A 216 20.76 -26.76 11.75
N ASN A 217 20.80 -27.99 12.28
CA ASN A 217 21.12 -29.20 11.54
C ASN A 217 19.89 -30.07 11.19
N SER A 218 18.66 -29.69 11.54
CA SER A 218 17.46 -30.43 11.14
C SER A 218 16.86 -29.90 9.83
N PRO A 219 16.47 -30.76 8.88
CA PRO A 219 15.76 -30.33 7.69
C PRO A 219 14.40 -29.71 8.08
N PRO A 220 13.98 -28.59 7.47
CA PRO A 220 12.78 -27.86 7.87
C PRO A 220 11.52 -28.66 7.51
N ALA A 221 11.05 -29.49 8.44
CA ALA A 221 9.85 -30.30 8.28
C ALA A 221 8.58 -29.42 8.23
N LYS A 222 8.53 -28.36 9.05
CA LYS A 222 7.34 -27.49 9.18
C LYS A 222 7.12 -26.53 8.02
N ALA A 223 8.21 -26.05 7.39
CA ALA A 223 8.09 -25.24 6.19
C ALA A 223 7.33 -26.02 5.09
N ARG A 224 7.60 -27.31 4.92
CA ARG A 224 6.91 -28.13 3.91
C ARG A 224 5.40 -28.28 4.12
N GLU A 225 4.88 -28.10 5.34
CA GLU A 225 3.44 -28.09 5.60
C GLU A 225 2.82 -26.71 5.37
N GLU A 226 3.51 -25.63 5.75
CA GLU A 226 3.03 -24.26 5.49
C GLU A 226 2.94 -23.95 3.98
N TRP A 227 3.87 -24.46 3.17
CA TRP A 227 3.81 -24.33 1.71
C TRP A 227 2.73 -25.23 1.05
N ARG A 228 2.12 -26.17 1.78
CA ARG A 228 1.00 -26.98 1.28
C ARG A 228 -0.36 -26.31 1.46
N ASN A 229 -0.47 -25.35 2.37
CA ASN A 229 -1.73 -24.64 2.58
C ASN A 229 -1.83 -23.49 1.56
N PRO A 230 -2.80 -23.53 0.65
CA PRO A 230 -3.05 -22.41 -0.25
C PRO A 230 -3.31 -21.14 0.58
N ILE A 231 -2.74 -20.01 0.17
CA ILE A 231 -2.98 -18.69 0.80
C ILE A 231 -4.49 -18.28 0.71
N HIS A 232 -5.26 -19.01 -0.10
CA HIS A 232 -6.70 -18.87 -0.25
C HIS A 232 -7.37 -20.24 -0.22
N ASP A 233 -8.25 -20.49 0.75
CA ASP A 233 -9.06 -21.71 0.89
C ASP A 233 -10.12 -21.87 -0.21
N ASN A 234 -10.23 -20.91 -1.13
CA ASN A 234 -11.29 -20.90 -2.13
C ASN A 234 -10.88 -21.70 -3.36
N GLU A 235 -11.53 -22.86 -3.56
CA GLU A 235 -11.44 -23.67 -4.76
C GLU A 235 -11.72 -22.82 -6.02
N PHE A 236 -10.84 -22.92 -7.04
CA PHE A 236 -10.97 -22.12 -8.25
C PHE A 236 -12.14 -22.65 -9.09
N LEU A 237 -13.31 -22.01 -8.98
CA LEU A 237 -14.51 -22.42 -9.69
C LEU A 237 -14.52 -21.93 -11.17
N PRO A 238 -15.11 -22.72 -12.09
CA PRO A 238 -15.26 -22.34 -13.49
C PRO A 238 -16.22 -21.15 -13.66
N PHE A 239 -15.94 -20.31 -14.68
CA PHE A 239 -16.62 -19.05 -14.98
C PHE A 239 -18.16 -19.14 -15.07
N SER A 240 -18.71 -20.32 -15.38
CA SER A 240 -20.17 -20.56 -15.49
C SER A 240 -20.92 -20.62 -14.16
N SER A 241 -20.23 -20.57 -13.02
CA SER A 241 -20.82 -20.74 -11.68
C SER A 241 -20.95 -19.46 -10.86
N TYR A 242 -20.47 -18.31 -11.36
CA TYR A 242 -20.45 -17.03 -10.61
C TYR A 242 -21.83 -16.53 -10.18
N HIS A 243 -22.90 -16.89 -10.89
CA HIS A 243 -24.27 -16.48 -10.57
C HIS A 243 -24.92 -17.30 -9.45
N LYS A 244 -24.27 -18.40 -9.01
CA LYS A 244 -24.79 -19.29 -7.96
C LYS A 244 -24.28 -18.94 -6.57
N ASN A 245 -23.30 -18.03 -6.48
CA ASN A 245 -22.78 -17.55 -5.21
C ASN A 245 -23.52 -16.26 -4.85
N ASP A 246 -24.67 -16.40 -4.19
CA ASP A 246 -25.31 -15.31 -3.43
C ASP A 246 -24.53 -14.99 -2.14
N GLU A 247 -23.19 -15.02 -2.20
CA GLU A 247 -22.38 -14.46 -1.13
C GLU A 247 -22.59 -12.95 -1.15
N LYS A 248 -23.39 -12.48 -0.20
CA LYS A 248 -23.56 -11.05 0.07
C LYS A 248 -22.17 -10.44 0.20
N HIS A 249 -21.83 -9.58 -0.74
CA HIS A 249 -20.60 -8.82 -0.73
C HIS A 249 -20.39 -8.16 0.65
N GLU A 250 -19.45 -8.67 1.44
CA GLU A 250 -19.08 -8.06 2.71
C GLU A 250 -18.25 -6.79 2.46
N PRO A 251 -18.77 -5.60 2.79
CA PRO A 251 -18.02 -4.38 2.58
C PRO A 251 -16.88 -4.28 3.61
N LEU A 252 -15.68 -3.92 3.15
CA LEU A 252 -14.50 -3.70 4.01
C LEU A 252 -14.82 -2.76 5.20
N LEU A 253 -14.29 -3.12 6.37
CA LEU A 253 -14.47 -2.50 7.71
C LEU A 253 -14.25 -0.97 7.81
N ARG A 254 -13.74 -0.29 6.78
CA ARG A 254 -13.48 1.16 6.76
C ARG A 254 -14.45 1.92 5.85
N ARG A 255 -15.76 1.72 6.00
CA ARG A 255 -16.79 2.36 5.15
C ARG A 255 -17.62 3.48 5.79
N SER A 256 -17.49 3.73 7.10
CA SER A 256 -18.30 4.72 7.84
C SER A 256 -17.48 5.94 8.29
N GLY A 257 -17.18 6.86 7.36
CA GLY A 257 -16.67 8.19 7.69
C GLY A 257 -17.80 9.19 7.98
N LYS A 258 -17.48 10.30 8.65
CA LYS A 258 -18.41 11.39 9.03
C LYS A 258 -19.06 12.09 7.82
N TYR A 259 -18.47 11.93 6.64
CA TYR A 259 -19.03 12.35 5.37
C TYR A 259 -19.63 11.11 4.72
N GLY A 260 -20.96 11.10 4.55
CA GLY A 260 -21.68 9.97 3.97
C GLY A 260 -21.14 9.57 2.59
N GLN A 261 -21.36 8.32 2.20
CA GLN A 261 -20.94 7.84 0.88
C GLN A 261 -21.64 8.62 -0.23
N GLU A 262 -20.88 9.31 -1.07
CA GLU A 262 -21.34 9.58 -2.41
C GLU A 262 -21.36 8.25 -3.18
N ALA A 263 -22.51 7.89 -3.75
CA ALA A 263 -22.66 6.67 -4.54
C ALA A 263 -21.73 6.74 -5.76
N TYR A 264 -20.55 6.15 -5.62
CA TYR A 264 -19.57 6.11 -6.68
C TYR A 264 -20.09 5.20 -7.80
N GLY A 265 -20.35 5.80 -8.97
CA GLY A 265 -20.70 5.09 -10.20
C GLY A 265 -22.12 5.27 -10.72
N THR A 266 -23.09 5.75 -9.93
CA THR A 266 -24.50 5.82 -10.39
C THR A 266 -24.95 7.17 -10.93
N LYS A 267 -24.31 8.28 -10.57
CA LYS A 267 -24.86 9.61 -10.91
C LYS A 267 -23.99 10.51 -11.81
N HIS A 268 -22.67 10.33 -11.83
CA HIS A 268 -21.77 11.32 -12.44
C HIS A 268 -20.78 10.78 -13.48
N PHE A 269 -20.69 9.47 -13.67
CA PHE A 269 -19.62 8.91 -14.52
C PHE A 269 -20.03 8.53 -15.94
N ARG A 270 -21.30 8.22 -16.23
CA ARG A 270 -21.75 7.90 -17.59
C ARG A 270 -23.25 8.25 -17.76
N GLU A 271 -23.55 8.98 -18.84
CA GLU A 271 -24.88 9.32 -19.40
C GLU A 271 -25.74 10.40 -18.71
N VAL A 272 -25.94 11.50 -19.44
CA VAL A 272 -26.72 12.68 -19.03
C VAL A 272 -28.24 12.48 -19.18
N TYR A 273 -28.70 11.42 -19.88
CA TYR A 273 -30.12 11.18 -20.13
C TYR A 273 -30.45 9.68 -20.24
N PRO A 274 -30.69 8.96 -19.12
CA PRO A 274 -31.15 7.58 -19.17
C PRO A 274 -32.51 7.42 -19.86
N LYS A 275 -33.35 8.48 -19.85
CA LYS A 275 -34.67 8.50 -20.50
C LYS A 275 -34.64 8.65 -22.03
N LYS A 276 -33.47 8.86 -22.65
CA LYS A 276 -33.38 9.03 -24.12
C LYS A 276 -33.54 7.73 -24.90
N TRP A 277 -33.37 6.58 -24.25
CA TRP A 277 -33.33 5.27 -24.90
C TRP A 277 -34.37 4.27 -24.36
N ILE A 278 -35.10 4.65 -23.30
CA ILE A 278 -36.25 3.89 -22.81
C ILE A 278 -37.46 4.49 -23.52
N ALA A 279 -37.78 3.96 -24.70
CA ALA A 279 -39.10 4.15 -25.27
C ALA A 279 -40.03 3.16 -24.58
N ASP A 280 -41.17 3.61 -24.06
CA ASP A 280 -42.24 2.73 -23.53
C ASP A 280 -42.97 1.95 -24.65
N LYS A 281 -42.40 1.91 -25.85
CA LYS A 281 -42.96 1.23 -27.02
C LYS A 281 -42.11 0.02 -27.32
N ASP A 282 -42.77 -1.13 -27.42
CA ASP A 282 -42.16 -2.34 -27.96
C ASP A 282 -41.63 -2.08 -29.38
N PHE A 283 -40.53 -2.74 -29.74
CA PHE A 283 -39.93 -2.58 -31.07
C PHE A 283 -40.90 -3.06 -32.16
N GLU A 284 -41.32 -2.16 -33.05
CA GLU A 284 -42.12 -2.52 -34.23
C GLU A 284 -41.26 -3.27 -35.25
N THR A 285 -41.63 -4.52 -35.55
CA THR A 285 -41.00 -5.33 -36.59
C THR A 285 -41.44 -4.87 -37.97
N LEU A 286 -40.60 -4.07 -38.64
CA LEU A 286 -40.85 -3.55 -39.99
C LEU A 286 -40.69 -4.60 -41.12
N PHE A 287 -40.23 -5.81 -40.79
CA PHE A 287 -40.05 -6.90 -41.75
C PHE A 287 -40.85 -8.14 -41.32
N PRO A 288 -41.51 -8.85 -42.26
CA PRO A 288 -42.14 -10.12 -41.96
C PRO A 288 -41.11 -11.11 -41.42
N SER A 289 -41.47 -11.86 -40.38
CA SER A 289 -40.59 -12.88 -39.81
C SER A 289 -40.22 -13.89 -40.92
N ILE A 290 -38.93 -14.18 -41.05
CA ILE A 290 -38.48 -15.24 -41.93
C ILE A 290 -38.86 -16.55 -41.24
N ALA A 291 -39.71 -17.37 -41.87
CA ALA A 291 -40.28 -18.59 -41.30
C ALA A 291 -39.25 -19.58 -40.70
N LEU A 292 -38.00 -19.49 -41.14
CA LEU A 292 -36.88 -20.26 -40.59
C LEU A 292 -36.63 -19.93 -39.10
N PHE A 293 -36.73 -18.66 -38.71
CA PHE A 293 -36.39 -18.19 -37.35
C PHE A 293 -37.53 -18.34 -36.34
N GLU A 294 -38.79 -18.49 -36.78
CA GLU A 294 -39.92 -18.80 -35.88
C GLU A 294 -39.82 -20.19 -35.25
N LYS A 295 -39.17 -21.14 -35.95
CA LYS A 295 -38.99 -22.51 -35.45
C LYS A 295 -37.96 -22.60 -34.32
N PHE A 296 -36.94 -21.74 -34.31
CA PHE A 296 -35.83 -21.83 -33.36
C PHE A 296 -36.17 -21.33 -31.94
N GLY A 297 -37.21 -20.51 -31.76
CA GLY A 297 -37.64 -20.07 -30.42
C GLY A 297 -38.53 -21.09 -29.71
N LYS A 298 -39.40 -21.77 -30.46
CA LYS A 298 -40.43 -22.68 -29.91
C LYS A 298 -39.87 -24.02 -29.41
N THR A 299 -38.69 -24.44 -29.89
CA THR A 299 -38.10 -25.74 -29.52
C THR A 299 -37.20 -25.68 -28.28
N TYR A 300 -36.82 -24.49 -27.79
CA TYR A 300 -35.79 -24.35 -26.75
C TYR A 300 -36.28 -23.66 -25.46
N SER A 301 -37.50 -23.12 -25.39
CA SER A 301 -38.06 -22.59 -24.14
C SER A 301 -39.48 -23.13 -23.87
N SER A 302 -39.62 -23.93 -22.81
CA SER A 302 -40.92 -24.35 -22.25
C SER A 302 -41.51 -23.31 -21.30
N THR A 303 -41.14 -22.04 -21.45
CA THR A 303 -41.48 -20.96 -20.50
C THR A 303 -42.34 -19.87 -21.13
N GLY A 304 -43.23 -20.23 -22.06
CA GLY A 304 -44.05 -19.24 -22.75
C GLY A 304 -45.25 -19.78 -23.54
N GLN A 305 -45.90 -20.85 -23.10
CA GLN A 305 -47.25 -21.16 -23.57
C GLN A 305 -48.27 -20.58 -22.58
N ILE A 306 -48.93 -19.52 -23.02
CA ILE A 306 -50.29 -19.18 -22.62
C ILE A 306 -51.16 -19.54 -23.82
N VAL A 307 -51.83 -20.69 -23.75
CA VAL A 307 -53.27 -20.90 -24.01
C VAL A 307 -53.67 -22.13 -23.20
#